data_AF-A0A2I1DHN5-F1
#
_entry.id   AF-A0A2I1DHN5-F1
#
_cell.length_a   1.000
_cell.length_b   1.000
_cell.length_c   1.000
_cell.angle_alpha   90.00
_cell.angle_beta   90.00
_cell.angle_gamma   90.00
#
_symmetry.space_group_name_H-M   'P 1'
#
loop_
_entity.id
_entity.type
_entity.pdbx_description
1 polymer ?
#
loop_
_entity_poly.entity_id
_entity_poly.type
_entity_poly.pdbx_seq_one_letter_code
_entity_poly.pdbx_strand_id
1 'polypeptide(L)'
;MTMANTHCRRSQYDCDENTKDIEFDLDNESYQFFTNDVAVKTYICYKGKRNYLLNAINPDEDQNTHPWLLPGGDHTNLDGTKWGGVTVADIVESSVEGWLANGQKNGWARPDMQGIVTSLGETQYSIRTPGFFDIPVCEVQRDIVWNMVKEDGSAPFWPCGPPENYNKEGTDIVSTS
;
A
#
# COMPACT_ATOMS: atom_id res chain seq x y z
N MET A 1 35.74 -18.75 20.43
CA MET A 1 34.58 -17.88 20.68
C MET A 1 33.70 -17.96 19.46
N THR A 2 32.69 -18.82 19.50
CA THR A 2 31.78 -19.07 18.38
C THR A 2 30.68 -18.01 18.45
N MET A 3 30.56 -17.17 17.43
CA MET A 3 29.51 -16.16 17.36
C MET A 3 28.16 -16.88 17.30
N ALA A 4 27.30 -16.60 18.28
CA ALA A 4 25.92 -17.04 18.29
C ALA A 4 25.23 -16.42 17.05
N ASN A 5 24.82 -17.28 16.12
CA ASN A 5 24.01 -16.90 14.98
C ASN A 5 22.60 -16.63 15.50
N THR A 6 22.35 -15.40 15.95
CA THR A 6 21.03 -14.94 16.37
C THR A 6 20.15 -14.87 15.13
N HIS A 7 19.53 -16.00 14.77
CA HIS A 7 18.34 -15.99 13.91
C HIS A 7 17.24 -15.24 14.65
N CYS A 8 17.23 -13.91 14.54
CA CYS A 8 16.02 -13.14 14.73
C CYS A 8 14.98 -13.73 13.76
N ARG A 9 13.95 -14.39 14.29
CA ARG A 9 12.79 -14.81 13.51
C ARG A 9 12.15 -13.53 12.93
N ARG A 10 12.49 -13.21 11.68
CA ARG A 10 11.75 -12.26 10.87
C ARG A 10 10.32 -12.79 10.73
N SER A 11 9.33 -11.94 10.96
CA SER A 11 7.94 -12.27 10.66
C SER A 11 7.76 -12.46 9.16
N GLN A 12 6.69 -13.14 8.75
CA GLN A 12 6.35 -13.28 7.33
C GLN A 12 6.10 -11.93 6.61
N TYR A 13 5.94 -10.85 7.36
CA TYR A 13 5.73 -9.49 6.85
C TYR A 13 7.03 -8.65 6.82
N ASP A 14 8.13 -9.20 7.34
CA ASP A 14 9.42 -8.51 7.28
C ASP A 14 10.13 -8.86 5.97
N CYS A 15 10.92 -7.91 5.49
CA CYS A 15 11.80 -8.08 4.34
C CYS A 15 13.12 -7.35 4.53
N ASP A 16 14.11 -7.70 3.71
CA ASP A 16 15.38 -7.00 3.64
C ASP A 16 15.38 -6.05 2.45
N GLU A 17 15.59 -4.76 2.70
CA GLU A 17 15.72 -3.77 1.63
C GLU A 17 17.02 -3.95 0.84
N ASN A 18 18.04 -4.55 1.44
CA ASN A 18 19.37 -4.67 0.84
C ASN A 18 19.48 -5.87 -0.10
N THR A 19 18.79 -6.96 0.22
CA THR A 19 18.82 -8.16 -0.63
C THR A 19 17.74 -8.09 -1.71
N LYS A 20 16.64 -7.36 -1.48
CA LYS A 20 15.40 -7.39 -2.30
C LYS A 20 14.83 -8.80 -2.53
N ASP A 21 15.51 -9.83 -2.06
CA ASP A 21 15.15 -11.23 -2.15
C ASP A 21 13.90 -11.47 -1.30
N ILE A 22 12.90 -12.01 -1.97
CA ILE A 22 11.74 -12.61 -1.32
C ILE A 22 11.90 -14.10 -1.55
N GLU A 23 12.23 -14.83 -0.49
CA GLU A 23 11.83 -16.23 -0.44
C GLU A 23 10.32 -16.21 -0.22
N PHE A 24 9.57 -16.22 -1.32
CA PHE A 24 8.21 -16.68 -1.26
C PHE A 24 8.29 -18.17 -0.91
N ASP A 25 7.71 -18.55 0.22
CA ASP A 25 7.37 -19.95 0.45
C ASP A 25 6.24 -20.28 -0.54
N LEU A 26 6.61 -20.56 -1.79
CA LEU A 26 5.68 -20.85 -2.89
C LEU A 26 4.87 -22.12 -2.62
N ASP A 27 5.30 -22.94 -1.66
CA ASP A 27 4.71 -24.22 -1.28
C ASP A 27 3.57 -24.04 -0.26
N ASN A 28 3.58 -22.96 0.53
CA ASN A 28 2.41 -22.45 1.23
C ASN A 28 1.80 -21.35 0.38
N GLU A 29 0.96 -21.73 -0.59
CA GLU A 29 0.02 -20.78 -1.19
C GLU A 29 -0.54 -19.89 -0.07
N SER A 30 -0.46 -18.58 -0.29
CA SER A 30 -1.11 -17.48 0.39
C SER A 30 -2.64 -17.62 0.37
N TYR A 31 -3.13 -18.85 0.63
CA TYR A 31 -4.47 -19.33 0.45
C TYR A 31 -5.41 -18.31 1.04
N GLN A 32 -6.07 -17.60 0.15
CA GLN A 32 -7.15 -16.65 0.35
C GLN A 32 -6.84 -15.15 0.36
N PHE A 33 -5.60 -14.68 0.14
CA PHE A 33 -5.38 -13.22 -0.03
C PHE A 33 -5.12 -12.79 -1.48
N PHE A 34 -4.13 -13.34 -2.18
CA PHE A 34 -3.93 -13.16 -3.63
C PHE A 34 -2.93 -14.19 -4.14
N THR A 35 -2.78 -14.34 -5.46
CA THR A 35 -1.89 -15.35 -6.07
C THR A 35 -0.40 -14.96 -5.99
N ASN A 36 0.50 -15.94 -6.09
CA ASN A 36 1.95 -15.69 -6.14
C ASN A 36 2.36 -14.79 -7.32
N ASP A 37 1.67 -14.88 -8.47
CA ASP A 37 1.90 -14.01 -9.63
C ASP A 37 1.60 -12.54 -9.29
N VAL A 38 0.48 -12.27 -8.62
CA VAL A 38 0.13 -10.92 -8.12
C VAL A 38 1.22 -10.44 -7.16
N ALA A 39 1.65 -11.30 -6.24
CA ALA A 39 2.66 -10.97 -5.23
C ALA A 39 3.99 -10.53 -5.85
N VAL A 40 4.52 -11.30 -6.81
CA VAL A 40 5.80 -11.02 -7.48
C VAL A 40 5.73 -9.72 -8.29
N LYS A 41 4.58 -9.45 -8.91
CA LYS A 41 4.38 -8.28 -9.78
C LYS A 41 4.23 -6.96 -9.04
N THR A 42 3.85 -6.97 -7.77
CA THR A 42 3.47 -5.73 -7.04
C THR A 42 4.24 -5.51 -5.74
N TYR A 43 5.05 -6.48 -5.32
CA TYR A 43 5.80 -6.40 -4.06
C TYR A 43 6.76 -5.21 -4.02
N ILE A 44 6.83 -4.56 -2.87
CA ILE A 44 7.84 -3.59 -2.48
C ILE A 44 8.32 -3.88 -1.05
N CYS A 45 9.64 -3.94 -0.84
CA CYS A 45 10.21 -3.88 0.51
C CYS A 45 10.43 -2.42 0.89
N TYR A 46 9.76 -1.96 1.94
CA TYR A 46 9.90 -0.59 2.39
C TYR A 46 9.75 -0.47 3.92
N LYS A 47 10.68 0.26 4.54
CA LYS A 47 10.89 0.34 6.00
C LYS A 47 10.93 -1.03 6.68
N GLY A 48 11.59 -1.99 6.02
CA GLY A 48 11.72 -3.38 6.46
C GLY A 48 10.42 -4.19 6.43
N LYS A 49 9.36 -3.67 5.79
CA LYS A 49 8.04 -4.33 5.67
C LYS A 49 7.70 -4.65 4.22
N ARG A 50 7.02 -5.78 4.02
CA ARG A 50 6.46 -6.17 2.73
C ARG A 50 5.20 -5.36 2.46
N ASN A 51 5.20 -4.66 1.34
CA ASN A 51 4.08 -3.88 0.85
C ASN A 51 3.68 -4.39 -0.54
N TYR A 52 2.40 -4.24 -0.89
CA TYR A 52 1.88 -4.65 -2.19
C TYR A 52 0.95 -3.57 -2.73
N LEU A 53 1.14 -3.19 -3.99
CA LEU A 53 0.21 -2.32 -4.71
C LEU A 53 -0.89 -3.17 -5.34
N LEU A 54 -2.10 -3.11 -4.79
CA LEU A 54 -3.20 -4.00 -5.15
C LEU A 54 -4.44 -3.22 -5.56
N ASN A 55 -5.33 -3.91 -6.26
CA ASN A 55 -6.67 -3.45 -6.56
C ASN A 55 -7.68 -4.31 -5.83
N ALA A 56 -8.62 -3.68 -5.14
CA ALA A 56 -9.65 -4.35 -4.37
C ALA A 56 -10.81 -4.88 -5.24
N ILE A 57 -10.90 -4.42 -6.49
CA ILE A 57 -11.93 -4.83 -7.44
C ILE A 57 -11.26 -5.63 -8.55
N ASN A 58 -11.64 -6.90 -8.69
CA ASN A 58 -11.34 -7.66 -9.89
C ASN A 58 -12.47 -7.42 -10.91
N PRO A 59 -12.22 -6.71 -12.02
CA PRO A 59 -13.24 -6.44 -13.02
C PRO A 59 -13.73 -7.72 -13.74
N ASP A 60 -12.97 -8.81 -13.64
CA ASP A 60 -13.23 -10.07 -14.33
C ASP A 60 -13.96 -11.11 -13.45
N GLU A 61 -14.23 -10.80 -12.18
CA GLU A 61 -14.91 -11.70 -11.24
C GLU A 61 -16.18 -11.08 -10.63
N ASP A 62 -17.24 -11.89 -10.52
CA ASP A 62 -18.53 -11.48 -9.95
C ASP A 62 -18.47 -11.27 -8.42
N GLN A 63 -17.48 -11.86 -7.75
CA GLN A 63 -17.30 -11.77 -6.30
C GLN A 63 -15.83 -11.42 -6.00
N ASN A 64 -15.57 -10.16 -5.62
CA ASN A 64 -14.25 -9.64 -5.21
C ASN A 64 -13.77 -10.30 -3.91
N THR A 65 -13.43 -11.59 -3.98
CA THR A 65 -13.08 -12.39 -2.81
C THR A 65 -11.60 -12.27 -2.42
N HIS A 66 -10.79 -11.70 -3.31
CA HIS A 66 -9.34 -11.57 -3.17
C HIS A 66 -8.89 -10.28 -3.90
N PRO A 67 -7.97 -9.48 -3.34
CA PRO A 67 -7.30 -8.42 -4.09
C PRO A 67 -6.65 -8.94 -5.38
N TRP A 68 -6.65 -8.09 -6.40
CA TRP A 68 -6.08 -8.36 -7.71
C TRP A 68 -4.98 -7.38 -8.08
N LEU A 69 -4.38 -7.59 -9.25
CA LEU A 69 -3.46 -6.63 -9.87
C LEU A 69 -4.18 -5.32 -10.15
N LEU A 70 -3.56 -4.20 -9.76
CA LEU A 70 -3.91 -2.89 -10.28
C LEU A 70 -3.53 -2.86 -11.76
N PRO A 71 -4.48 -2.64 -12.70
CA PRO A 71 -4.15 -2.64 -14.13
C PRO A 71 -3.05 -1.62 -14.45
N GLY A 72 -1.92 -2.11 -14.97
CA GLY A 72 -0.74 -1.28 -15.27
C GLY A 72 0.06 -0.83 -14.05
N GLY A 73 -0.36 -1.17 -12.83
CA GLY A 73 0.28 -0.83 -11.56
C GLY A 73 1.27 -1.89 -11.07
N ASP A 74 2.04 -2.48 -11.98
CA ASP A 74 2.98 -3.56 -11.67
C ASP A 74 4.39 -3.26 -12.17
N HIS A 75 5.35 -4.09 -11.77
CA HIS A 75 6.76 -3.99 -12.16
C HIS A 75 7.01 -4.20 -13.66
N THR A 76 6.02 -4.57 -14.47
CA THR A 76 6.19 -4.69 -15.94
C THR A 76 5.88 -3.37 -16.66
N ASN A 77 5.07 -2.52 -16.03
CA ASN A 77 4.64 -1.24 -16.56
C ASN A 77 5.28 -0.06 -15.84
N LEU A 78 5.56 -0.19 -14.54
CA LEU A 78 6.15 0.83 -13.67
C LEU A 78 7.51 0.32 -13.13
N ASP A 79 8.48 0.23 -14.02
CA ASP A 79 9.86 -0.23 -13.74
C ASP A 79 10.90 0.89 -13.81
N GLY A 80 10.46 2.14 -14.04
CA GLY A 80 11.34 3.29 -14.23
C GLY A 80 11.86 3.48 -15.67
N THR A 81 11.49 2.61 -16.62
CA THR A 81 11.86 2.78 -18.04
C THR A 81 10.76 3.44 -18.87
N LYS A 82 9.53 3.46 -18.34
CA LYS A 82 8.32 4.04 -18.96
C LYS A 82 7.77 5.18 -18.11
N TRP A 83 6.77 5.88 -18.63
CA TRP A 83 5.95 6.86 -17.90
C TRP A 83 6.72 7.98 -17.20
N GLY A 84 7.90 8.35 -17.71
CA GLY A 84 8.73 9.39 -17.09
C GLY A 84 9.56 8.91 -15.90
N GLY A 85 9.84 7.60 -15.80
CA GLY A 85 10.69 7.04 -14.76
C GLY A 85 9.95 6.55 -13.52
N VAL A 86 8.62 6.44 -13.59
CA VAL A 86 7.79 6.00 -12.47
C VAL A 86 7.95 4.51 -12.21
N THR A 87 8.03 4.16 -10.94
CA THR A 87 8.14 2.81 -10.40
C THR A 87 6.95 2.48 -9.49
N VAL A 88 6.67 1.19 -9.29
CA VAL A 88 5.73 0.75 -8.23
C VAL A 88 6.17 1.27 -6.86
N ALA A 89 7.47 1.35 -6.62
CA ALA A 89 8.04 1.88 -5.37
C ALA A 89 7.64 3.33 -5.12
N ASP A 90 7.63 4.19 -6.14
CA ASP A 90 7.27 5.61 -5.97
C ASP A 90 5.84 5.78 -5.40
N ILE A 91 4.92 4.93 -5.87
CA ILE A 91 3.52 4.92 -5.43
C ILE A 91 3.44 4.45 -3.97
N VAL A 92 4.00 3.27 -3.69
CA VAL A 92 3.95 2.67 -2.36
C VAL A 92 4.64 3.55 -1.32
N GLU A 93 5.86 4.00 -1.60
CA GLU A 93 6.64 4.85 -0.68
C GLU A 93 5.90 6.15 -0.36
N SER A 94 5.33 6.81 -1.39
CA SER A 94 4.58 8.06 -1.19
C SER A 94 3.35 7.86 -0.30
N SER A 95 2.54 6.83 -0.56
CA SER A 95 1.34 6.56 0.23
C SER A 95 1.67 6.10 1.66
N VAL A 96 2.69 5.27 1.83
CA VAL A 96 3.16 4.83 3.16
C VAL A 96 3.70 6.01 3.97
N GLU A 97 4.50 6.89 3.37
CA GLU A 97 5.01 8.07 4.09
C GLU A 97 3.88 9.07 4.43
N GLY A 98 2.88 9.23 3.56
CA GLY A 98 1.68 10.03 3.87
C GLY A 98 0.90 9.46 5.05
N TRP A 99 0.67 8.15 5.05
CA TRP A 99 0.03 7.42 6.15
C TRP A 99 0.82 7.54 7.46
N LEU A 100 2.14 7.38 7.43
CA LEU A 100 3.00 7.54 8.60
C LEU A 100 2.99 8.97 9.14
N ALA A 101 3.08 9.98 8.26
CA ALA A 101 3.02 11.39 8.63
C ALA A 101 1.68 11.77 9.28
N ASN A 102 0.59 11.07 8.92
CA ASN A 102 -0.74 11.24 9.50
C ASN A 102 -1.00 10.31 10.71
N GLY A 103 0.06 9.84 11.38
CA GLY A 103 -0.07 9.03 12.58
C GLY A 103 -0.69 7.66 12.32
N GLN A 104 -0.33 7.04 11.19
CA GLN A 104 -0.83 5.73 10.77
C GLN A 104 -2.34 5.71 10.52
N LYS A 105 -2.88 6.80 9.96
CA LYS A 105 -4.29 6.92 9.60
C LYS A 105 -4.45 7.27 8.13
N ASN A 106 -5.36 6.59 7.45
CA ASN A 106 -5.80 6.97 6.11
C ASN A 106 -6.51 8.33 6.14
N GLY A 107 -6.58 9.01 4.99
CA GLY A 107 -7.16 10.36 4.89
C GLY A 107 -6.20 11.50 5.18
N TRP A 108 -4.90 11.31 4.92
CA TRP A 108 -3.92 12.39 5.01
C TRP A 108 -4.25 13.50 4.00
N ALA A 109 -3.89 14.73 4.36
CA ALA A 109 -3.96 15.84 3.41
C ALA A 109 -2.97 15.59 2.27
N ARG A 110 -3.45 15.76 1.03
CA ARG A 110 -2.55 15.80 -0.13
C ARG A 110 -1.58 16.96 0.06
N PRO A 111 -0.30 16.79 -0.28
CA PRO A 111 0.67 17.83 -0.07
C PRO A 111 0.33 19.03 -0.96
N ASP A 112 0.45 20.24 -0.41
CA ASP A 112 0.24 21.46 -1.17
C ASP A 112 1.36 21.62 -2.20
N MET A 113 1.03 21.42 -3.48
CA MET A 113 1.99 21.53 -4.58
C MET A 113 2.62 22.93 -4.65
N GLN A 114 1.88 23.99 -4.31
CA GLN A 114 2.44 25.34 -4.29
C GLN A 114 3.45 25.48 -3.15
N GLY A 115 3.14 24.94 -1.97
CA GLY A 115 4.04 24.83 -0.83
C GLY A 115 5.29 23.99 -1.13
N ILE A 116 5.14 22.85 -1.82
CA ILE A 116 6.26 21.99 -2.26
C ILE A 116 7.16 22.77 -3.23
N VAL A 117 6.58 23.39 -4.27
CA VAL A 117 7.36 24.17 -5.25
C VAL A 117 8.07 25.35 -4.60
N THR A 118 7.43 26.01 -3.63
CA THR A 118 8.03 27.14 -2.91
C THR A 118 9.17 26.70 -1.99
N SER A 119 9.08 25.52 -1.38
CA SER A 119 10.05 25.02 -0.40
C SER A 119 11.22 24.22 -1.01
N LEU A 120 10.95 23.42 -2.05
CA LEU A 120 11.93 22.55 -2.70
C LEU A 120 12.41 23.12 -4.05
N GLY A 121 11.70 24.09 -4.62
CA GLY A 121 11.94 24.62 -5.96
C GLY A 121 11.26 23.81 -7.07
N GLU A 122 11.04 24.44 -8.23
CA GLU A 122 10.34 23.86 -9.40
C GLU A 122 10.99 22.59 -9.98
N THR A 123 12.21 22.23 -9.56
CA THR A 123 12.97 21.10 -10.12
C THR A 123 13.17 19.93 -9.15
N GLN A 124 12.70 20.03 -7.90
CA GLN A 124 12.91 19.00 -6.87
C GLN A 124 11.64 18.31 -6.36
N TYR A 125 10.45 18.72 -6.82
CA TYR A 125 9.24 17.99 -6.44
C TYR A 125 9.25 16.59 -7.05
N SER A 126 9.18 15.57 -6.19
CA SER A 126 9.14 14.17 -6.59
C SER A 126 7.76 13.60 -6.35
N ILE A 127 7.33 12.68 -7.22
CA ILE A 127 6.12 11.89 -6.97
C ILE A 127 6.24 10.99 -5.72
N ARG A 128 7.46 10.85 -5.17
CA ARG A 128 7.72 10.23 -3.86
C ARG A 128 7.38 11.12 -2.66
N THR A 129 6.97 12.37 -2.90
CA THR A 129 6.60 13.28 -1.80
C THR A 129 5.54 12.60 -0.92
N PRO A 130 5.68 12.61 0.42
CA PRO A 130 4.71 11.97 1.30
C PRO A 130 3.28 12.40 0.99
N GLY A 131 2.42 11.42 0.72
CA GLY A 131 1.02 11.60 0.41
C GLY A 131 0.69 12.18 -0.98
N PHE A 132 1.66 12.26 -1.89
CA PHE A 132 1.42 12.58 -3.30
C PHE A 132 0.44 11.60 -3.94
N PHE A 133 0.65 10.30 -3.73
CA PHE A 133 -0.34 9.26 -4.01
C PHE A 133 -1.20 9.04 -2.77
N ASP A 134 -2.53 9.05 -2.94
CA ASP A 134 -3.53 8.88 -1.88
C ASP A 134 -4.19 7.50 -1.90
N ILE A 135 -3.40 6.46 -2.18
CA ILE A 135 -3.86 5.07 -2.10
C ILE A 135 -3.89 4.66 -0.62
N PRO A 136 -5.04 4.25 -0.06
CA PRO A 136 -5.14 3.92 1.35
C PRO A 136 -4.25 2.72 1.71
N VAL A 137 -3.61 2.81 2.87
CA VAL A 137 -2.75 1.74 3.42
C VAL A 137 -3.59 0.83 4.30
N CYS A 138 -3.60 -0.46 3.97
CA CYS A 138 -4.30 -1.48 4.75
C CYS A 138 -3.29 -2.44 5.40
N GLU A 139 -3.45 -2.75 6.69
CA GLU A 139 -2.46 -3.56 7.42
C GLU A 139 -2.89 -5.04 7.61
N VAL A 140 -4.18 -5.29 7.79
CA VAL A 140 -4.70 -6.62 8.18
C VAL A 140 -5.40 -7.30 7.00
N GLN A 141 -4.75 -8.30 6.41
CA GLN A 141 -5.24 -9.06 5.25
C GLN A 141 -6.68 -9.57 5.40
N ARG A 142 -6.99 -10.16 6.56
CA ARG A 142 -8.33 -10.68 6.85
C ARG A 142 -9.40 -9.58 6.81
N ASP A 143 -9.09 -8.40 7.35
CA ASP A 143 -10.05 -7.31 7.44
C ASP A 143 -10.28 -6.70 6.05
N ILE A 144 -9.26 -6.65 5.20
CA ILE A 144 -9.37 -6.26 3.78
C ILE A 144 -10.35 -7.18 3.05
N VAL A 145 -10.17 -8.50 3.12
CA VAL A 145 -11.07 -9.46 2.45
C VAL A 145 -12.48 -9.36 3.02
N TRP A 146 -12.62 -9.23 4.34
CA TRP A 146 -13.91 -9.04 4.98
C TRP A 146 -14.62 -7.80 4.43
N ASN A 147 -13.93 -6.65 4.35
CA ASN A 147 -14.48 -5.40 3.85
C ASN A 147 -14.83 -5.48 2.36
N MET A 148 -14.02 -6.18 1.57
CA MET A 148 -14.30 -6.39 0.15
C MET A 148 -15.60 -7.17 -0.09
N VAL A 149 -15.94 -8.09 0.82
CA VAL A 149 -17.11 -8.98 0.69
C VAL A 149 -18.34 -8.44 1.43
N LYS A 150 -18.16 -7.70 2.52
CA LYS A 150 -19.25 -7.33 3.45
C LYS A 150 -19.56 -5.85 3.53
N GLU A 151 -18.59 -5.00 3.25
CA GLU A 151 -18.74 -3.56 3.42
C GLU A 151 -19.10 -2.86 2.10
N ASP A 152 -19.49 -1.60 2.23
CA ASP A 152 -19.80 -0.75 1.08
C ASP A 152 -18.52 -0.35 0.35
N GLY A 153 -18.41 -0.72 -0.92
CA GLY A 153 -17.28 -0.33 -1.78
C GLY A 153 -17.14 1.18 -2.00
N SER A 154 -18.16 1.96 -1.65
CA SER A 154 -18.11 3.43 -1.68
C SER A 154 -17.70 4.07 -0.34
N ALA A 155 -17.45 3.28 0.71
CA ALA A 155 -17.00 3.80 1.99
C ALA A 155 -15.61 4.46 1.87
N PRO A 156 -15.32 5.53 2.63
CA PRO A 156 -14.00 6.15 2.62
C PRO A 156 -12.91 5.13 2.95
N PHE A 157 -11.83 5.15 2.16
CA PHE A 157 -10.65 4.28 2.28
C PHE A 157 -10.90 2.80 2.05
N TRP A 158 -12.09 2.39 1.59
CA TRP A 158 -12.35 1.02 1.18
C TRP A 158 -11.29 0.55 0.17
N PRO A 159 -10.75 -0.69 0.28
CA PRO A 159 -11.18 -1.79 1.16
C PRO A 159 -10.57 -1.77 2.57
N CYS A 160 -9.77 -0.76 2.92
CA CYS A 160 -9.30 -0.61 4.29
C CYS A 160 -10.49 -0.28 5.22
N GLY A 161 -10.27 -0.42 6.52
CA GLY A 161 -11.27 0.00 7.50
C GLY A 161 -11.62 1.50 7.33
N PRO A 162 -12.90 1.87 7.47
CA PRO A 162 -13.33 3.26 7.37
C PRO A 162 -12.76 4.09 8.53
N PRO A 163 -12.79 5.44 8.45
CA PRO A 163 -12.31 6.28 9.53
C PRO A 163 -13.14 6.07 10.81
N GLU A 164 -12.53 6.41 11.95
CA GLU A 164 -13.20 6.44 13.24
C GLU A 164 -14.46 7.33 13.15
N ASN A 165 -15.59 6.82 13.65
CA ASN A 165 -16.93 7.44 13.58
C ASN A 165 -17.59 7.46 12.19
N TYR A 166 -17.07 6.75 11.18
CA TYR A 166 -17.81 6.55 9.95
C TYR A 166 -19.11 5.79 10.20
N ASN A 167 -20.22 6.34 9.73
CA ASN A 167 -21.48 5.64 9.62
C ASN A 167 -22.08 5.85 8.22
N LYS A 168 -22.68 4.80 7.68
CA LYS A 168 -23.26 4.82 6.34
C LYS A 168 -24.53 5.69 6.25
N GLU A 169 -25.19 5.89 7.39
CA GLU A 169 -26.42 6.69 7.52
C GLU A 169 -26.13 8.20 7.66
N GLY A 170 -24.86 8.59 7.82
CA GLY A 170 -24.40 9.96 7.97
C GLY A 170 -24.62 10.52 9.37
N THR A 171 -23.55 10.77 10.13
CA THR A 171 -23.61 11.64 11.30
C THR A 171 -22.25 12.22 11.66
N ASP A 172 -22.29 13.54 11.81
CA ASP A 172 -21.44 14.46 12.57
C ASP A 172 -19.92 14.24 12.52
N ILE A 173 -19.32 14.84 11.48
CA ILE A 173 -17.91 15.22 11.50
C ILE A 173 -17.75 16.26 12.61
N VAL A 174 -17.35 15.83 13.81
CA VAL A 174 -16.80 16.76 14.80
C VAL A 174 -15.43 17.16 14.28
N SER A 175 -15.37 18.27 13.54
CA SER A 175 -14.12 18.96 13.23
C SER A 175 -13.46 19.35 14.56
N THR A 176 -12.50 18.57 15.03
CA THR A 176 -11.54 19.07 16.01
C THR A 176 -10.57 19.97 15.27
N SER A 177 -10.81 21.28 15.42
CA SER A 177 -9.94 22.40 15.08
C SER A 177 -8.55 22.30 15.71
#